data_AF-A0A353Y5S4-F1
#
_entry.id   AF-A0A353Y5S4-F1
#
_cell.length_a   1.000
_cell.length_b   1.000
_cell.length_c   1.000
_cell.angle_alpha   90.00
_cell.angle_beta   90.00
_cell.angle_gamma   90.00
#
_symmetry.space_group_name_H-M   'P 1'
#
loop_
_entity.id
_entity.type
_entity.pdbx_description
1 polymer ?
#
loop_
_entity_poly.entity_id
_entity_poly.type
_entity_poly.pdbx_seq_one_letter_code
_entity_poly.pdbx_strand_id
1 'polypeptide(L)'
;RLEQRTRFDLEMLSEVGHCKGIENYTRHLSGAAPGDPPPTLTDYLPRDALMFLDESHVLIGQLGGMYNGDRARKTTLVEYGFRLPSALDTRPLKFEEFETKMRQAVFVSA
;
A
#
# COMPACT_ATOMS: atom_id res chain seq x y z
N ARG A 1 -17.88 -13.69 10.96
CA ARG A 1 -17.81 -12.38 10.25
C ARG A 1 -16.84 -12.42 9.07
N LEU A 2 -15.54 -12.71 9.32
CA LEU A 2 -14.52 -12.77 8.27
C LEU A 2 -14.89 -13.72 7.13
N GLU A 3 -15.32 -14.94 7.47
CA GLU A 3 -15.72 -15.97 6.50
C GLU A 3 -16.85 -15.49 5.58
N GLN A 4 -17.96 -14.99 6.14
CA GLN A 4 -19.09 -14.48 5.37
C GLN A 4 -18.68 -13.39 4.38
N ARG A 5 -17.91 -12.39 4.84
CA ARG A 5 -17.43 -11.31 3.97
C ARG A 5 -16.49 -11.83 2.88
N THR A 6 -15.56 -12.71 3.25
CA THR A 6 -14.57 -13.25 2.30
C THR A 6 -15.23 -14.11 1.24
N ARG A 7 -16.20 -14.97 1.61
CA ARG A 7 -16.95 -15.77 0.64
C ARG A 7 -17.78 -14.92 -0.31
N PHE A 8 -18.48 -13.92 0.23
CA PHE A 8 -19.22 -12.96 -0.60
C PHE A 8 -18.31 -12.22 -1.59
N ASP A 9 -17.15 -11.72 -1.11
CA ASP A 9 -16.19 -11.03 -1.96
C ASP A 9 -15.62 -11.99 -3.04
N LEU A 10 -15.41 -13.28 -2.74
CA LEU A 10 -14.98 -14.30 -3.71
C LEU A 10 -16.05 -14.63 -4.75
N GLU A 11 -17.32 -14.76 -4.35
CA GLU A 11 -18.44 -14.94 -5.27
C GLU A 11 -18.55 -13.75 -6.24
N MET A 12 -18.45 -12.52 -5.73
CA MET A 12 -18.45 -11.32 -6.57
C MET A 12 -17.27 -11.28 -7.55
N LEU A 13 -16.08 -11.71 -7.12
CA LEU A 13 -14.92 -11.82 -8.01
C LEU A 13 -15.10 -12.87 -9.10
N SER A 14 -15.74 -14.01 -8.78
CA SER A 14 -16.00 -15.08 -9.75
C SER A 14 -17.06 -14.70 -10.78
N GLU A 15 -18.15 -14.07 -10.35
CA GLU A 15 -19.31 -13.79 -11.20
C GLU A 15 -19.20 -12.44 -11.94
N VAL A 16 -18.68 -11.40 -11.29
CA VAL A 16 -18.66 -10.02 -11.81
C VAL A 16 -17.25 -9.58 -12.21
N GLY A 17 -16.20 -10.26 -11.73
CA GLY A 17 -14.80 -9.87 -11.95
C GLY A 17 -14.31 -8.74 -11.04
N HIS A 18 -15.15 -8.23 -10.13
CA HIS A 18 -14.78 -7.19 -9.17
C HIS A 18 -15.62 -7.26 -7.90
N CYS A 19 -15.08 -6.79 -6.76
CA CYS A 19 -15.80 -6.70 -5.49
C CYS A 19 -15.46 -5.41 -4.74
N LYS A 20 -16.31 -5.03 -3.78
CA LYS A 20 -16.09 -3.81 -2.99
C LYS A 20 -14.88 -3.98 -2.08
N GLY A 21 -13.87 -3.14 -2.28
CA GLY A 21 -12.63 -3.21 -1.53
C GLY A 21 -11.69 -4.29 -2.08
N ILE A 22 -11.69 -4.50 -3.40
CA ILE A 22 -10.82 -5.46 -4.08
C ILE A 22 -9.34 -5.27 -3.73
N GLU A 23 -8.93 -4.04 -3.39
CA GLU A 23 -7.57 -3.71 -3.01
C GLU A 23 -7.09 -4.45 -1.75
N ASN A 24 -8.00 -5.01 -0.94
CA ASN A 24 -7.62 -5.84 0.21
C ASN A 24 -7.09 -7.23 -0.22
N TYR A 25 -7.20 -7.56 -1.50
CA TYR A 25 -6.74 -8.80 -2.11
C TYR A 25 -5.57 -8.58 -3.08
N THR A 26 -5.03 -7.35 -3.21
CA THR A 26 -4.00 -7.00 -4.20
C THR A 26 -2.85 -8.00 -4.23
N ARG A 27 -2.28 -8.38 -3.07
CA ARG A 27 -1.21 -9.38 -3.01
C ARG A 27 -1.55 -10.67 -3.75
N HIS A 28 -2.75 -11.19 -3.53
CA HIS A 28 -3.21 -12.43 -4.14
C HIS A 28 -3.46 -12.26 -5.64
N LEU A 29 -3.99 -11.12 -6.05
CA LEU A 29 -4.31 -10.82 -7.44
C LEU A 29 -3.06 -10.49 -8.28
N SER A 30 -2.01 -9.93 -7.66
CA SER A 30 -0.75 -9.59 -8.32
C SER A 30 0.30 -10.70 -8.27
N GLY A 31 0.08 -11.75 -7.45
CA GLY A 31 1.06 -12.82 -7.23
C GLY A 31 2.28 -12.41 -6.40
N ALA A 32 2.21 -11.29 -5.67
CA ALA A 32 3.29 -10.83 -4.80
C ALA A 32 3.45 -11.73 -3.57
N ALA A 33 4.67 -11.83 -3.02
CA ALA A 33 4.91 -12.56 -1.79
C ALA A 33 4.38 -11.78 -0.57
N PRO A 34 4.05 -12.46 0.54
CA PRO A 34 3.70 -11.78 1.79
C PRO A 34 4.80 -10.81 2.24
N GLY A 35 4.42 -9.56 2.54
CA GLY A 35 5.34 -8.52 2.96
C GLY A 35 6.00 -7.71 1.83
N ASP A 36 5.93 -8.16 0.57
CA ASP A 36 6.51 -7.41 -0.56
C ASP A 36 5.95 -5.98 -0.65
N PRO A 37 6.78 -5.00 -1.01
CA PRO A 37 6.30 -3.64 -1.22
C PRO A 37 5.36 -3.60 -2.43
N PRO A 38 4.17 -2.99 -2.31
CA PRO A 38 3.27 -2.88 -3.45
C PRO A 38 3.85 -1.92 -4.51
N PRO A 39 3.45 -2.07 -5.78
CA PRO A 39 3.80 -1.11 -6.81
C PRO A 39 3.18 0.26 -6.48
N THR A 40 3.94 1.31 -6.70
CA THR A 40 3.53 2.71 -6.47
C THR A 40 3.78 3.54 -7.71
N LEU A 41 3.36 4.81 -7.68
CA LEU A 41 3.57 5.73 -8.80
C LEU A 41 5.03 5.79 -9.27
N THR A 42 6.01 5.72 -8.36
CA THR A 42 7.44 5.78 -8.69
C THR A 42 7.89 4.65 -9.63
N ASP A 43 7.21 3.51 -9.61
CA ASP A 43 7.50 2.37 -10.48
C ASP A 43 7.07 2.62 -11.94
N TYR A 44 6.11 3.52 -12.15
CA TYR A 44 5.60 3.88 -13.47
C TYR A 44 6.30 5.09 -14.09
N LEU A 45 7.17 5.78 -13.32
CA LEU A 45 7.92 6.93 -13.81
C LEU A 45 9.12 6.50 -14.67
N PRO A 46 9.47 7.28 -15.72
CA PRO A 46 10.70 7.10 -16.49
C PRO A 46 11.93 6.98 -15.61
N ARG A 47 12.90 6.15 -15.99
CA ARG A 47 14.11 5.85 -15.19
C ARG A 47 14.93 7.10 -14.84
N ASP A 48 14.82 8.14 -15.64
CA ASP A 48 15.46 9.45 -15.55
C ASP A 48 14.55 10.55 -14.95
N ALA A 49 13.39 10.18 -14.41
CA ALA A 49 12.50 11.14 -13.75
C ALA A 49 13.19 11.83 -12.56
N LEU A 50 13.06 13.15 -12.51
CA LEU A 50 13.50 13.99 -11.40
C LEU A 50 12.34 14.19 -10.42
N MET A 51 12.57 13.88 -9.15
CA MET A 51 11.61 14.02 -8.07
C MET A 51 11.84 15.34 -7.32
N PHE A 52 10.79 16.12 -7.09
CA PHE A 52 10.85 17.30 -6.22
C PHE A 52 10.09 17.01 -4.94
N LEU A 53 10.77 17.19 -3.81
CA LEU A 53 10.24 17.01 -2.47
C LEU A 53 10.13 18.38 -1.82
N ASP A 54 8.99 19.02 -2.06
CA ASP A 54 8.67 20.33 -1.51
C ASP A 54 8.35 20.25 -0.02
N GLU A 55 8.64 21.33 0.72
CA GLU A 55 8.58 21.39 2.18
C GLU A 55 9.22 20.16 2.85
N SER A 56 10.40 19.79 2.36
CA SER A 56 11.08 18.53 2.70
C SER A 56 11.29 18.31 4.21
N HIS A 57 11.45 19.39 4.98
CA HIS A 57 11.56 19.32 6.45
C HIS A 57 10.29 18.75 7.12
N VAL A 58 9.12 18.86 6.49
CA VAL A 58 7.86 18.22 6.92
C VAL A 58 7.60 16.93 6.15
N LEU A 59 7.73 16.97 4.82
CA LEU A 59 7.34 15.87 3.93
C LEU A 59 8.05 14.55 4.26
N ILE A 60 9.33 14.61 4.65
CA ILE A 60 10.10 13.40 4.98
C ILE A 60 9.56 12.71 6.24
N GLY A 61 9.23 13.49 7.28
CA GLY A 61 8.59 12.96 8.47
C GLY A 61 7.22 12.35 8.17
N GLN A 62 6.45 12.99 7.28
CA GLN A 62 5.16 12.47 6.83
C GLN A 62 5.30 11.12 6.12
N LEU A 63 6.22 11.00 5.15
CA LEU A 63 6.49 9.75 4.43
C LEU A 63 6.88 8.62 5.39
N GLY A 64 7.73 8.91 6.39
CA GLY A 64 8.10 7.94 7.43
C GLY A 64 6.92 7.49 8.31
N GLY A 65 5.92 8.36 8.50
CA GLY A 65 4.73 8.06 9.30
C GLY A 65 3.64 7.26 8.57
N MET A 66 3.59 7.31 7.23
CA MET A 66 2.46 6.78 6.44
C MET A 66 2.22 5.29 6.67
N TYR A 67 3.28 4.48 6.61
CA TYR A 67 3.18 3.02 6.81
C TYR A 67 2.65 2.69 8.20
N ASN A 68 3.14 3.36 9.25
CA ASN A 68 2.76 3.08 10.63
C ASN A 68 1.28 3.44 10.88
N GLY A 69 0.83 4.58 10.36
CA GLY A 69 -0.57 4.99 10.48
C GLY A 69 -1.52 4.03 9.76
N ASP A 70 -1.19 3.63 8.52
CA ASP A 70 -2.00 2.67 7.76
C ASP A 70 -2.00 1.28 8.42
N ARG A 71 -0.83 0.80 8.86
CA ARG A 71 -0.69 -0.48 9.55
C ARG A 71 -1.51 -0.52 10.84
N ALA A 72 -1.44 0.51 11.69
CA ALA A 72 -2.21 0.56 12.92
C ALA A 72 -3.72 0.42 12.66
N ARG A 73 -4.26 1.19 11.71
CA ARG A 73 -5.67 1.13 11.31
C ARG A 73 -6.06 -0.24 10.75
N LYS A 74 -5.23 -0.84 9.88
CA LYS A 74 -5.52 -2.13 9.26
C LYS A 74 -5.38 -3.30 10.23
N THR A 75 -4.42 -3.25 11.15
CA THR A 75 -4.25 -4.25 12.21
C THR A 75 -5.55 -4.40 13.00
N THR A 76 -6.20 -3.30 13.39
CA THR A 76 -7.51 -3.33 14.04
C THR A 76 -8.55 -4.07 13.17
N LEU A 77 -8.63 -3.79 11.87
CA LEU A 77 -9.58 -4.50 10.99
C LEU A 77 -9.32 -6.01 10.90
N VAL A 78 -8.05 -6.42 10.94
CA VAL A 78 -7.66 -7.83 10.92
C VAL A 78 -7.99 -8.50 12.26
N GLU A 79 -7.60 -7.88 13.37
CA GLU A 79 -7.84 -8.39 14.74
C GLU A 79 -9.33 -8.61 15.03
N TYR A 80 -10.19 -7.68 14.60
CA TYR A 80 -11.65 -7.80 14.76
C TYR A 80 -12.33 -8.61 13.65
N GLY A 81 -11.57 -9.30 12.78
CA GLY A 81 -12.10 -10.22 11.78
C GLY A 81 -12.92 -9.56 10.67
N PHE A 82 -12.60 -8.32 10.31
CA PHE A 82 -13.21 -7.61 9.17
C PHE A 82 -12.45 -7.82 7.86
N ARG A 83 -11.12 -8.02 7.93
CA ARG A 83 -10.25 -8.27 6.77
C ARG A 83 -9.27 -9.41 7.06
N LEU A 84 -8.80 -10.06 6.00
CA LEU A 84 -7.76 -11.08 6.08
C LEU A 84 -6.41 -10.44 6.45
N PRO A 85 -5.46 -11.18 7.05
CA PRO A 85 -4.10 -10.68 7.30
C PRO A 85 -3.40 -10.17 6.03
N SER A 86 -3.72 -10.73 4.87
CA SER A 86 -3.20 -10.29 3.56
C SER A 86 -3.52 -8.84 3.22
N ALA A 87 -4.56 -8.26 3.82
CA ALA A 87 -4.93 -6.87 3.59
C ALA A 87 -3.87 -5.88 4.10
N LEU A 88 -2.97 -6.33 5.00
CA LEU A 88 -1.84 -5.55 5.48
C LEU A 88 -0.75 -5.35 4.40
N ASP A 89 -0.73 -6.19 3.37
CA ASP A 89 0.26 -6.13 2.29
C ASP A 89 -0.11 -5.08 1.22
N THR A 90 -1.38 -4.65 1.18
CA THR A 90 -1.78 -3.47 0.41
C THR A 90 -1.58 -2.24 1.28
N ARG A 91 -0.43 -1.57 1.16
CA ARG A 91 0.01 -0.55 2.13
C ARG A 91 0.85 0.55 1.47
N PRO A 92 1.03 1.71 2.12
CA PRO A 92 2.12 2.59 1.78
C PRO A 92 3.47 1.88 1.92
N LEU A 93 4.46 2.39 1.18
CA LEU A 93 5.85 1.97 1.37
C LEU A 93 6.32 2.39 2.75
N LYS A 94 7.20 1.57 3.32
CA LYS A 94 8.07 2.02 4.41
C LYS A 94 9.06 3.04 3.84
N PHE A 95 9.61 3.89 4.72
CA PHE A 95 10.56 4.90 4.26
C PHE A 95 11.77 4.27 3.57
N GLU A 96 12.30 3.17 4.13
CA GLU A 96 13.45 2.46 3.57
C GLU A 96 13.13 1.85 2.20
N GLU A 97 11.89 1.41 1.98
CA GLU A 97 11.44 0.92 0.67
C GLU A 97 11.31 2.07 -0.33
N PHE A 98 10.83 3.23 0.12
CA PHE A 98 10.75 4.42 -0.72
C PHE A 98 12.13 4.96 -1.09
N GLU A 99 13.11 4.94 -0.17
CA GLU A 99 14.49 5.34 -0.45
C GLU A 99 15.11 4.54 -1.60
N THR A 100 14.83 3.23 -1.70
CA THR A 100 15.31 2.41 -2.83
C THR A 100 14.66 2.78 -4.17
N LYS A 101 13.49 3.40 -4.15
CA LYS A 101 12.74 3.84 -5.34
C LYS A 101 12.99 5.33 -5.64
N MET A 102 13.54 6.07 -4.69
CA MET A 102 13.92 7.47 -4.84
C MET A 102 15.15 7.55 -5.72
N ARG A 103 14.99 8.17 -6.89
CA ARG A 103 16.06 8.33 -7.90
C ARG A 103 16.75 9.67 -7.70
N GLN A 104 16.83 10.50 -8.74
CA GLN A 104 17.26 11.88 -8.57
C GLN A 104 16.16 12.67 -7.87
N ALA A 105 16.51 13.28 -6.74
CA ALA A 105 15.59 14.00 -5.87
C ALA A 105 16.14 15.38 -5.51
N VAL A 106 15.29 16.41 -5.60
CA VAL A 106 15.56 17.78 -5.16
C VAL A 106 14.68 18.05 -3.94
N PHE A 107 15.31 18.21 -2.79
CA PHE A 107 14.64 18.59 -1.55
C PHE A 107 14.58 20.11 -1.48
N VAL A 108 13.37 20.64 -1.34
CA VAL A 108 13.12 22.08 -1.26
C VAL A 108 12.60 22.39 0.15
N SER A 109 13.23 23.36 0.80
CA SER A 109 12.84 23.88 2.12
C SER A 109 13.52 25.24 2.31
N ALA A 110 12.87 26.14 3.06
CA ALA A 110 13.49 27.34 3.60
C ALA A 110 14.45 27.02 4.76
#